data_AF-A0A2V7MG54-F1
#
_entry.id   AF-A0A2V7MG54-F1
#
_cell.length_a   1.000
_cell.length_b   1.000
_cell.length_c   1.000
_cell.angle_alpha   90.00
_cell.angle_beta   90.00
_cell.angle_gamma   90.00
#
_symmetry.space_group_name_H-M   'P 1'
#
loop_
_entity.id
_entity.type
_entity.pdbx_description
1 polymer ?
#
loop_
_entity_poly.entity_id
_entity_poly.type
_entity_poly.pdbx_seq_one_letter_code
_entity_poly.pdbx_strand_id
1 'polypeptide(L)'
;MEQWTGPDSTLGANFPGVFSPRDKTKLTERFAHLRHAVSQLRGADVFVFLPGDPGGDPEGNSTLEDCVSFCRQVQEIVKQEASAATFIVNLWSIAQWEGFPSPSSLRFWEQEVNLSRAAVAAAGLLGPTRGVSFPLHNYYRSLALSRYSRAGLKPELYPAAQDIETLRKRGVGPLLGWPYFLVDEADDGFVKPNNHESGGQSSCETRYIRALVDCGLRLGLDGLVANAIFREAESLNIYAFGQMCRSAELTPERLIDQYAGFVADEKTTGVLGRVLRYIENHSNWQSSLPVEYRLRDFDLPHALSARVALDLLARVRPRVQPAIPLLEPPAIYLGRLKKRLEAIAAGRIGGTSG
;
A
#
# COMPACT_ATOMS: atom_id res chain seq x y z
N MET A 1 3.57 -17.37 2.98
CA MET A 1 3.47 -17.02 4.41
C MET A 1 2.15 -17.62 4.88
N GLU A 2 2.17 -18.54 5.82
CA GLU A 2 0.92 -19.12 6.36
C GLU A 2 0.27 -18.10 7.31
N GLN A 3 -0.99 -17.77 7.07
CA GLN A 3 -1.77 -16.89 7.94
C GLN A 3 -2.40 -17.73 9.05
N TRP A 4 -2.33 -17.27 10.30
CA TRP A 4 -3.14 -17.86 11.37
C TRP A 4 -4.61 -17.59 11.06
N THR A 5 -5.38 -18.64 10.81
CA THR A 5 -6.79 -18.55 10.41
C THR A 5 -7.76 -18.40 11.58
N GLY A 6 -7.25 -18.45 12.82
CA GLY A 6 -8.07 -18.56 14.03
C GLY A 6 -8.74 -19.94 14.17
N PRO A 7 -9.29 -20.25 15.36
CA PRO A 7 -10.21 -21.37 15.53
C PRO A 7 -11.63 -20.93 15.13
N ASP A 8 -12.23 -21.69 14.23
CA ASP A 8 -13.55 -21.50 13.62
C ASP A 8 -13.72 -20.44 12.52
N SER A 9 -13.99 -20.96 11.32
CA SER A 9 -14.51 -20.27 10.13
C SER A 9 -15.94 -19.70 10.31
N THR A 10 -16.44 -19.56 11.53
CA THR A 10 -17.85 -19.23 11.83
C THR A 10 -18.16 -17.74 11.72
N LEU A 11 -17.15 -16.86 11.69
CA LEU A 11 -17.30 -15.46 11.25
C LEU A 11 -17.25 -15.31 9.71
N GLY A 12 -17.25 -16.44 8.99
CA GLY A 12 -17.24 -16.51 7.53
C GLY A 12 -15.84 -16.36 6.94
N ALA A 13 -15.70 -16.80 5.69
CA ALA A 13 -14.48 -16.71 4.88
C ALA A 13 -13.98 -15.27 4.59
N ASN A 14 -14.58 -14.24 5.21
CA ASN A 14 -14.42 -12.84 4.84
C ASN A 14 -13.45 -12.04 5.74
N PHE A 15 -13.07 -12.54 6.92
CA PHE A 15 -12.09 -11.88 7.82
C PHE A 15 -11.22 -12.89 8.58
N PRO A 16 -10.31 -13.63 7.91
CA PRO A 16 -9.45 -14.60 8.58
C PRO A 16 -8.50 -13.93 9.60
N GLY A 17 -8.41 -14.49 10.81
CA GLY A 17 -7.40 -14.17 11.82
C GLY A 17 -7.73 -13.05 12.83
N VAL A 18 -8.95 -12.50 12.81
CA VAL A 18 -9.43 -11.57 13.84
C VAL A 18 -9.78 -12.31 15.13
N PHE A 19 -9.57 -11.68 16.29
CA PHE A 19 -9.92 -12.26 17.59
C PHE A 19 -10.13 -11.16 18.63
N SER A 20 -10.95 -11.41 19.64
CA SER A 20 -11.00 -10.49 20.77
C SER A 20 -9.75 -10.70 21.65
N PRO A 21 -8.96 -9.65 21.94
CA PRO A 21 -7.82 -9.76 22.86
C PRO A 21 -8.24 -10.09 24.30
N ARG A 22 -9.54 -10.01 24.60
CA ARG A 22 -10.13 -10.41 25.88
C ARG A 22 -10.31 -11.92 26.01
N ASP A 23 -10.35 -12.65 24.90
CA ASP A 23 -10.32 -14.10 24.88
C ASP A 23 -8.88 -14.58 25.15
N LYS A 24 -8.61 -14.89 26.42
CA LYS A 24 -7.28 -15.31 26.88
C LYS A 24 -6.79 -16.58 26.19
N THR A 25 -7.70 -17.48 25.80
CA THR A 25 -7.34 -18.71 25.10
C THR A 25 -6.82 -18.37 23.71
N LYS A 26 -7.59 -17.60 22.94
CA LYS A 26 -7.18 -17.16 21.58
C LYS A 26 -5.93 -16.30 21.59
N LEU A 27 -5.81 -15.39 22.56
CA LEU A 27 -4.60 -14.57 22.71
C LEU A 27 -3.36 -15.44 22.98
N THR A 28 -3.49 -16.48 23.82
CA THR A 28 -2.41 -17.44 24.10
C THR A 28 -2.00 -18.21 22.84
N GLU A 29 -2.99 -18.73 22.09
CA GLU A 29 -2.74 -19.41 20.80
C GLU A 29 -2.03 -18.49 19.80
N ARG A 30 -2.50 -17.24 19.69
CA ARG A 30 -1.90 -16.23 18.80
C ARG A 30 -0.43 -15.97 19.16
N PHE A 31 -0.10 -15.83 20.45
CA PHE A 31 1.29 -15.67 20.88
C PHE A 31 2.14 -16.91 20.64
N ALA A 32 1.59 -18.11 20.84
CA ALA A 32 2.31 -19.35 20.54
C ALA A 32 2.66 -19.45 19.04
N HIS A 33 1.71 -19.10 18.17
CA HIS A 33 1.93 -19.05 16.73
C HIS A 33 2.97 -17.99 16.34
N LEU A 34 2.86 -16.77 16.87
CA LEU A 34 3.84 -15.70 16.60
C LEU A 34 5.24 -16.07 17.08
N ARG A 35 5.37 -16.71 18.26
CA ARG A 35 6.66 -17.21 18.74
C ARG A 35 7.25 -18.25 17.81
N HIS A 36 6.44 -19.21 17.35
CA HIS A 36 6.90 -20.20 16.39
C HIS A 36 7.35 -19.53 15.08
N ALA A 37 6.55 -18.64 14.51
CA ALA A 37 6.88 -17.95 13.25
C ALA A 37 8.16 -17.12 13.35
N VAL A 38 8.35 -16.35 14.43
CA VAL A 38 9.57 -15.57 14.66
C VAL A 38 10.78 -16.50 14.83
N SER A 39 10.64 -17.63 15.55
CA SER A 39 11.74 -18.58 15.73
C SER A 39 12.26 -19.17 14.42
N GLN A 40 11.36 -19.40 13.44
CA GLN A 40 11.73 -19.88 12.10
C GLN A 40 12.46 -18.80 11.28
N LEU A 41 12.33 -17.52 11.67
CA LEU A 41 12.91 -16.37 11.01
C LEU A 41 13.95 -15.66 11.89
N ARG A 42 14.60 -16.38 12.83
CA ARG A 42 15.56 -15.80 13.80
C ARG A 42 16.71 -14.99 13.19
N GLY A 43 17.01 -15.21 11.92
CA GLY A 43 18.05 -14.48 11.15
C GLY A 43 17.53 -13.25 10.40
N ALA A 44 16.26 -12.88 10.54
CA ALA A 44 15.71 -11.70 9.91
C ALA A 44 16.26 -10.42 10.57
N ASP A 45 16.58 -9.41 9.76
CA ASP A 45 17.07 -8.12 10.25
C ASP A 45 15.94 -7.26 10.84
N VAL A 46 14.70 -7.46 10.37
CA VAL A 46 13.55 -6.64 10.69
C VAL A 46 12.29 -7.50 10.78
N PHE A 47 11.45 -7.23 11.79
CA PHE A 47 10.07 -7.69 11.87
C PHE A 47 9.12 -6.48 11.82
N VAL A 48 8.24 -6.46 10.82
CA VAL A 48 7.13 -5.49 10.75
C VAL A 48 5.87 -6.19 11.25
N PHE A 49 5.31 -5.70 12.35
CA PHE A 49 4.13 -6.28 12.97
C PHE A 49 2.89 -5.42 12.70
N LEU A 50 1.82 -6.06 12.21
CA LEU A 50 0.54 -5.44 11.91
C LEU A 50 -0.46 -5.87 13.00
N PRO A 51 -0.64 -5.09 14.09
CA PRO A 51 -1.59 -5.43 15.15
C PRO A 51 -3.04 -5.31 14.68
N GLY A 52 -3.34 -4.51 13.64
CA GLY A 52 -4.70 -4.38 13.10
C GLY A 52 -5.10 -5.47 12.11
N ASP A 53 -4.14 -6.14 11.46
CA ASP A 53 -4.38 -6.98 10.28
C ASP A 53 -3.64 -8.34 10.31
N PRO A 54 -4.32 -9.45 10.70
CA PRO A 54 -5.61 -9.46 11.38
C PRO A 54 -5.37 -9.37 12.90
N GLY A 55 -5.99 -8.39 13.53
CA GLY A 55 -5.86 -8.25 14.98
C GLY A 55 -6.74 -7.19 15.66
N GLY A 56 -7.65 -6.53 14.94
CA GLY A 56 -8.75 -5.84 15.61
C GLY A 56 -9.69 -6.80 16.36
N ASP A 57 -10.56 -6.26 17.20
CA ASP A 57 -11.57 -7.01 17.96
C ASP A 57 -12.95 -6.90 17.28
N PRO A 58 -13.44 -7.93 16.58
CA PRO A 58 -14.73 -7.88 15.89
C PRO A 58 -15.91 -7.61 16.82
N GLU A 59 -15.76 -7.92 18.12
CA GLU A 59 -16.80 -7.64 19.12
C GLU A 59 -16.83 -6.16 19.52
N GLY A 60 -15.81 -5.38 19.11
CA GLY A 60 -15.70 -3.95 19.39
C GLY A 60 -15.43 -3.62 20.86
N ASN A 61 -15.00 -4.60 21.65
CA ASN A 61 -14.90 -4.51 23.10
C ASN A 61 -13.49 -4.16 23.60
N SER A 62 -12.48 -4.25 22.74
CA SER A 62 -11.11 -3.88 23.06
C SER A 62 -10.88 -2.37 23.10
N THR A 63 -9.69 -2.01 23.57
CA THR A 63 -9.21 -0.64 23.72
C THR A 63 -7.85 -0.47 23.05
N LEU A 64 -7.40 0.77 22.89
CA LEU A 64 -6.00 1.06 22.55
C LEU A 64 -5.00 0.40 23.52
N GLU A 65 -5.34 0.32 24.81
CA GLU A 65 -4.46 -0.31 25.81
C GLU A 65 -4.24 -1.80 25.51
N ASP A 66 -5.30 -2.51 25.08
CA ASP A 66 -5.20 -3.90 24.64
C ASP A 66 -4.27 -4.03 23.42
N CYS A 67 -4.39 -3.13 22.45
CA CYS A 67 -3.53 -3.07 21.27
C CYS A 67 -2.05 -2.87 21.63
N VAL A 68 -1.78 -1.88 22.49
CA VAL A 68 -0.42 -1.57 22.94
C VAL A 68 0.16 -2.71 23.78
N SER A 69 -0.65 -3.33 24.65
CA SER A 69 -0.25 -4.52 25.42
C SER A 69 0.11 -5.69 24.50
N PHE A 70 -0.70 -5.93 23.46
CA PHE A 70 -0.43 -6.96 22.46
C PHE A 70 0.89 -6.70 21.74
N CYS A 71 1.11 -5.47 21.24
CA CYS A 71 2.35 -5.09 20.58
C CYS A 71 3.58 -5.30 21.48
N ARG A 72 3.50 -4.93 22.77
CA ARG A 72 4.61 -5.13 23.72
C ARG A 72 4.93 -6.61 23.92
N GLN A 73 3.93 -7.48 24.00
CA GLN A 73 4.16 -8.92 24.15
C GLN A 73 4.79 -9.53 22.89
N VAL A 74 4.36 -9.11 21.70
CA VAL A 74 5.01 -9.53 20.44
C VAL A 74 6.43 -9.01 20.34
N GLN A 75 6.68 -7.79 20.79
CA GLN A 75 8.03 -7.22 20.86
C GLN A 75 8.94 -8.06 21.78
N GLU A 76 8.45 -8.54 22.94
CA GLU A 76 9.23 -9.43 23.81
C GLU A 76 9.48 -10.80 23.15
N ILE A 77 8.54 -11.33 22.36
CA ILE A 77 8.77 -12.54 21.55
C ILE A 77 9.92 -12.29 20.57
N VAL A 78 9.90 -11.19 19.81
CA VAL A 78 10.97 -10.87 18.84
C VAL A 78 12.31 -10.69 19.55
N LYS A 79 12.33 -10.01 20.70
CA LYS A 79 13.55 -9.84 21.50
C LYS A 79 14.13 -11.17 22.00
N GLN A 80 13.28 -12.14 22.36
CA GLN A 80 13.71 -13.46 22.83
C GLN A 80 14.22 -14.36 21.69
N GLU A 81 13.48 -14.41 20.58
CA GLU A 81 13.72 -15.35 19.49
C GLU A 81 14.68 -14.80 18.41
N ALA A 82 14.76 -13.47 18.27
CA ALA A 82 15.51 -12.75 17.24
C ALA A 82 16.08 -11.42 17.78
N SER A 83 16.86 -11.49 18.86
CA SER A 83 17.34 -10.32 19.63
C SER A 83 18.08 -9.21 18.85
N ALA A 84 18.66 -9.54 17.69
CA ALA A 84 19.34 -8.57 16.82
C ALA A 84 18.38 -7.83 15.87
N ALA A 85 17.15 -8.31 15.72
CA ALA A 85 16.20 -7.77 14.76
C ALA A 85 15.60 -6.44 15.26
N THR A 86 15.37 -5.53 14.31
CA THR A 86 14.56 -4.34 14.55
C THR A 86 13.08 -4.72 14.56
N PHE A 87 12.32 -4.22 15.53
CA PHE A 87 10.87 -4.40 15.58
C PHE A 87 10.16 -3.13 15.11
N ILE A 88 9.19 -3.25 14.21
CA ILE A 88 8.46 -2.10 13.67
C ILE A 88 6.97 -2.34 13.87
N VAL A 89 6.30 -1.46 14.59
CA VAL A 89 4.84 -1.49 14.71
C VAL A 89 4.24 -0.76 13.52
N ASN A 90 3.47 -1.46 12.69
CA ASN A 90 2.69 -0.85 11.63
C ASN A 90 1.31 -0.41 12.18
N LEU A 91 0.92 0.84 11.97
CA LEU A 91 -0.32 1.37 12.54
C LEU A 91 -1.57 1.14 11.68
N TRP A 92 -1.44 0.42 10.55
CA TRP A 92 -2.58 0.05 9.72
C TRP A 92 -3.68 -0.62 10.53
N SER A 93 -4.91 -0.14 10.34
CA SER A 93 -6.13 -0.69 10.91
C SER A 93 -6.18 -0.65 12.43
N ILE A 94 -5.36 0.21 13.07
CA ILE A 94 -5.42 0.41 14.52
C ILE A 94 -6.81 0.89 14.98
N ALA A 95 -7.56 1.56 14.10
CA ALA A 95 -8.96 1.93 14.33
C ALA A 95 -9.83 0.73 14.74
N GLN A 96 -9.56 -0.48 14.25
CA GLN A 96 -10.36 -1.66 14.57
C GLN A 96 -10.22 -2.14 16.02
N TRP A 97 -9.26 -1.62 16.78
CA TRP A 97 -9.11 -1.96 18.19
C TRP A 97 -10.10 -1.23 19.11
N GLU A 98 -10.88 -0.26 18.61
CA GLU A 98 -11.91 0.40 19.42
C GLU A 98 -13.26 0.43 18.69
N GLY A 99 -14.18 -0.46 19.04
CA GLY A 99 -15.51 -0.51 18.44
C GLY A 99 -15.57 -1.02 16.98
N PHE A 100 -14.45 -1.51 16.44
CA PHE A 100 -14.34 -2.15 15.12
C PHE A 100 -15.05 -1.40 13.95
N PRO A 101 -14.80 -0.09 13.76
CA PRO A 101 -15.44 0.66 12.68
C PRO A 101 -15.07 0.08 11.30
N SER A 102 -15.98 0.19 10.33
CA SER A 102 -15.72 -0.22 8.96
C SER A 102 -14.86 0.82 8.22
N PRO A 103 -13.85 0.43 7.41
CA PRO A 103 -13.13 1.33 6.51
C PRO A 103 -14.04 2.09 5.52
N SER A 104 -15.27 1.61 5.28
CA SER A 104 -16.28 2.32 4.49
C SER A 104 -16.92 3.51 5.21
N SER A 105 -16.59 3.75 6.48
CA SER A 105 -17.11 4.87 7.28
C SER A 105 -16.04 5.94 7.51
N LEU A 106 -16.46 7.21 7.60
CA LEU A 106 -15.57 8.31 7.98
C LEU A 106 -14.92 8.08 9.36
N ARG A 107 -15.72 7.55 10.31
CA ARG A 107 -15.28 7.26 11.68
C ARG A 107 -13.99 6.43 11.72
N PHE A 108 -13.83 5.45 10.82
CA PHE A 108 -12.60 4.64 10.79
C PHE A 108 -11.36 5.50 10.57
N TRP A 109 -11.40 6.43 9.61
CA TRP A 109 -10.24 7.24 9.22
C TRP A 109 -9.88 8.30 10.27
N GLU A 110 -10.89 8.94 10.87
CA GLU A 110 -10.68 9.87 12.00
C GLU A 110 -10.09 9.12 13.21
N GLN A 111 -10.59 7.92 13.48
CA GLN A 111 -10.12 7.10 14.58
C GLN A 111 -8.72 6.53 14.33
N GLU A 112 -8.37 6.17 13.09
CA GLU A 112 -7.02 5.72 12.73
C GLU A 112 -5.97 6.78 13.10
N VAL A 113 -6.23 8.06 12.79
CA VAL A 113 -5.33 9.17 13.16
C VAL A 113 -5.20 9.31 14.68
N ASN A 114 -6.34 9.35 15.39
CA ASN A 114 -6.37 9.53 16.83
C ASN A 114 -5.64 8.41 17.58
N LEU A 115 -5.95 7.16 17.24
CA LEU A 115 -5.33 5.99 17.86
C LEU A 115 -3.88 5.82 17.45
N SER A 116 -3.52 6.15 16.20
CA SER A 116 -2.12 6.19 15.78
C SER A 116 -1.33 7.14 16.68
N ARG A 117 -1.76 8.40 16.82
CA ARG A 117 -1.10 9.39 17.67
C ARG A 117 -0.92 8.91 19.11
N ALA A 118 -1.97 8.33 19.69
CA ALA A 118 -1.94 7.82 21.05
C ALA A 118 -1.00 6.61 21.19
N ALA A 119 -0.94 5.71 20.20
CA ALA A 119 -0.01 4.58 20.19
C ALA A 119 1.46 5.03 20.15
N VAL A 120 1.84 5.97 19.27
CA VAL A 120 3.23 6.49 19.21
C VAL A 120 3.63 7.27 20.48
N ALA A 121 2.65 7.80 21.21
CA ALA A 121 2.86 8.44 22.51
C ALA A 121 2.99 7.42 23.66
N ALA A 122 2.57 6.17 23.48
CA ALA A 122 2.58 5.16 24.53
C ALA A 122 4.00 4.85 25.02
N ALA A 123 4.22 5.02 26.33
CA ALA A 123 5.52 4.81 26.94
C ALA A 123 6.03 3.38 26.71
N GLY A 124 7.31 3.26 26.35
CA GLY A 124 7.97 1.97 26.20
C GLY A 124 7.55 1.15 24.98
N LEU A 125 6.64 1.61 24.11
CA LEU A 125 6.33 0.91 22.85
C LEU A 125 7.43 1.10 21.81
N LEU A 126 7.98 2.32 21.72
CA LEU A 126 8.96 2.71 20.70
C LEU A 126 10.33 3.03 21.31
N GLY A 127 11.37 3.03 20.48
CA GLY A 127 12.75 3.29 20.88
C GLY A 127 13.75 3.11 19.74
N PRO A 128 15.07 3.03 20.03
CA PRO A 128 16.12 3.05 19.01
C PRO A 128 16.10 1.89 18.01
N THR A 129 15.61 0.72 18.42
CA THR A 129 15.45 -0.49 17.59
C THR A 129 13.99 -0.92 17.47
N ARG A 130 13.08 -0.01 17.85
CA ARG A 130 11.64 -0.24 17.96
C ARG A 130 10.93 0.90 17.25
N GLY A 131 10.81 0.71 15.95
CA GLY A 131 10.31 1.68 15.00
C GLY A 131 8.79 1.65 14.86
N VAL A 132 8.31 2.53 13.99
CA VAL A 132 6.90 2.63 13.61
C VAL A 132 6.78 2.81 12.10
N SER A 133 5.76 2.20 11.53
CA SER A 133 5.37 2.36 10.14
C SER A 133 3.99 3.00 10.05
N PHE A 134 3.91 4.17 9.43
CA PHE A 134 2.68 4.94 9.29
C PHE A 134 1.95 4.56 7.99
N PRO A 135 0.63 4.33 8.03
CA PRO A 135 -0.13 3.95 6.83
C PRO A 135 -0.25 5.05 5.77
N LEU A 136 -0.18 6.32 6.17
CA LEU A 136 -0.31 7.49 5.30
C LEU A 136 -1.63 7.58 4.51
N HIS A 137 -2.70 6.89 4.90
CA HIS A 137 -3.95 6.84 4.10
C HIS A 137 -4.51 8.22 3.76
N ASN A 138 -4.50 9.13 4.72
CA ASN A 138 -5.00 10.50 4.52
C ASN A 138 -4.15 11.34 3.55
N TYR A 139 -2.98 10.87 3.12
CA TYR A 139 -2.14 11.53 2.10
C TYR A 139 -2.46 11.12 0.67
N TYR A 140 -2.96 9.90 0.45
CA TYR A 140 -3.03 9.35 -0.91
C TYR A 140 -4.22 8.42 -1.17
N ARG A 141 -4.75 7.73 -0.15
CA ARG A 141 -5.67 6.60 -0.34
C ARG A 141 -7.04 7.06 -0.80
N SER A 142 -7.51 6.53 -1.95
CA SER A 142 -8.76 6.98 -2.57
C SER A 142 -9.97 6.72 -1.67
N LEU A 143 -10.00 5.57 -0.98
CA LEU A 143 -11.10 5.24 -0.06
C LEU A 143 -11.18 6.25 1.08
N ALA A 144 -10.07 6.58 1.74
CA ALA A 144 -10.06 7.55 2.84
C ALA A 144 -10.47 8.94 2.35
N LEU A 145 -9.84 9.43 1.28
CA LEU A 145 -10.08 10.77 0.72
C LEU A 145 -11.53 10.95 0.24
N SER A 146 -12.15 9.90 -0.32
CA SER A 146 -13.56 9.94 -0.72
C SER A 146 -14.52 10.06 0.46
N ARG A 147 -14.24 9.43 1.61
CA ARG A 147 -15.08 9.57 2.82
C ARG A 147 -15.02 11.00 3.38
N TYR A 148 -13.84 11.60 3.44
CA TYR A 148 -13.69 13.00 3.85
C TYR A 148 -14.39 13.97 2.89
N SER A 149 -14.16 13.82 1.59
CA SER A 149 -14.78 14.67 0.55
C SER A 149 -16.31 14.63 0.61
N ARG A 150 -16.91 13.43 0.75
CA ARG A 150 -18.38 13.27 0.89
C ARG A 150 -18.96 13.93 2.13
N ALA A 151 -18.19 13.98 3.22
CA ALA A 151 -18.59 14.67 4.43
C ALA A 151 -18.36 16.19 4.37
N GLY A 152 -17.77 16.72 3.28
CA GLY A 152 -17.38 18.12 3.17
C GLY A 152 -16.23 18.49 4.12
N LEU A 153 -15.41 17.52 4.52
CA LEU A 153 -14.31 17.67 5.46
C LEU A 153 -12.97 17.52 4.76
N LYS A 154 -11.93 18.12 5.34
CA LYS A 154 -10.54 17.87 4.92
C LYS A 154 -9.94 16.75 5.78
N PRO A 155 -9.21 15.81 5.19
CA PRO A 155 -8.52 14.77 5.93
C PRO A 155 -7.46 15.40 6.84
N GLU A 156 -7.37 14.92 8.07
CA GLU A 156 -6.27 15.26 8.95
C GLU A 156 -5.03 14.47 8.53
N LEU A 157 -3.98 15.18 8.11
CA LEU A 157 -2.74 14.56 7.65
C LEU A 157 -1.90 14.13 8.86
N TYR A 158 -1.60 12.83 8.95
CA TYR A 158 -0.80 12.28 10.03
C TYR A 158 0.10 11.12 9.55
N PRO A 159 1.39 11.11 9.91
CA PRO A 159 2.12 12.06 10.77
C PRO A 159 2.55 13.34 10.04
N ALA A 160 2.57 14.47 10.73
CA ALA A 160 3.23 15.69 10.23
C ALA A 160 4.75 15.62 10.45
N ALA A 161 5.51 16.49 9.76
CA ALA A 161 6.97 16.53 9.91
C ALA A 161 7.42 16.79 11.37
N GLN A 162 6.64 17.58 12.13
CA GLN A 162 6.90 17.83 13.55
C GLN A 162 6.69 16.58 14.42
N ASP A 163 5.75 15.70 14.07
CA ASP A 163 5.55 14.43 14.77
C ASP A 163 6.78 13.53 14.59
N ILE A 164 7.30 13.46 13.35
CA ILE A 164 8.52 12.73 13.02
C ILE A 164 9.73 13.30 13.75
N GLU A 165 9.91 14.61 13.77
CA GLU A 165 11.00 15.27 14.51
C GLU A 165 10.93 14.97 16.01
N THR A 166 9.72 14.99 16.58
CA THR A 166 9.49 14.67 18.00
C THR A 166 9.89 13.22 18.32
N LEU A 167 9.56 12.27 17.44
CA LEU A 167 9.96 10.88 17.59
C LEU A 167 11.48 10.70 17.47
N ARG A 168 12.12 11.40 16.52
CA ARG A 168 13.59 11.39 16.39
C ARG A 168 14.27 11.95 17.64
N LYS A 169 13.78 13.05 18.21
CA LYS A 169 14.30 13.62 19.48
C LYS A 169 14.18 12.66 20.66
N ARG A 170 13.19 11.76 20.64
CA ARG A 170 13.02 10.67 21.61
C ARG A 170 13.92 9.46 21.33
N GLY A 171 14.74 9.49 20.28
CA GLY A 171 15.60 8.39 19.86
C GLY A 171 14.83 7.21 19.25
N VAL A 172 13.64 7.45 18.68
CA VAL A 172 12.86 6.40 18.00
C VAL A 172 13.38 6.17 16.59
N GLY A 173 13.56 4.90 16.21
CA GLY A 173 13.87 4.50 14.84
C GLY A 173 13.69 3.00 14.61
N PRO A 174 13.43 2.58 13.35
CA PRO A 174 13.19 3.40 12.15
C PRO A 174 11.77 3.99 12.08
N LEU A 175 11.61 5.08 11.34
CA LEU A 175 10.33 5.76 11.07
C LEU A 175 9.96 5.58 9.59
N LEU A 176 9.02 4.68 9.30
CA LEU A 176 8.69 4.29 7.93
C LEU A 176 7.29 4.76 7.52
N GLY A 177 7.04 4.86 6.22
CA GLY A 177 5.70 4.98 5.66
C GLY A 177 5.29 3.69 4.93
N TRP A 178 3.99 3.40 4.86
CA TRP A 178 3.47 2.16 4.30
C TRP A 178 2.38 2.37 3.25
N PRO A 179 2.74 2.66 1.99
CA PRO A 179 1.76 2.90 0.94
C PRO A 179 1.36 1.67 0.15
N TYR A 180 0.80 0.69 0.87
CA TYR A 180 0.43 -0.58 0.30
C TYR A 180 -0.54 -0.45 -0.88
N PHE A 181 -1.63 0.29 -0.71
CA PHE A 181 -2.74 0.37 -1.67
C PHE A 181 -2.39 1.04 -2.99
N LEU A 182 -1.28 1.78 -3.04
CA LEU A 182 -0.85 2.51 -4.24
C LEU A 182 0.03 1.67 -5.16
N VAL A 183 0.92 0.86 -4.58
CA VAL A 183 1.83 0.00 -5.36
C VAL A 183 1.12 -1.27 -5.80
N ASP A 184 0.20 -1.75 -4.98
CA ASP A 184 -0.60 -2.93 -5.21
C ASP A 184 -2.06 -2.47 -5.27
N GLU A 185 -2.63 -2.41 -6.47
CA GLU A 185 -4.02 -1.95 -6.72
C GLU A 185 -5.06 -2.99 -6.21
N ALA A 186 -4.89 -3.39 -4.96
CA ALA A 186 -5.67 -4.35 -4.19
C ALA A 186 -6.41 -3.61 -3.07
N ASP A 187 -7.63 -4.07 -2.74
CA ASP A 187 -8.32 -3.76 -1.48
C ASP A 187 -8.61 -2.28 -1.14
N ASP A 188 -8.59 -1.35 -2.10
CA ASP A 188 -9.03 0.05 -1.85
C ASP A 188 -10.55 0.26 -1.97
N GLY A 189 -11.35 -0.79 -1.74
CA GLY A 189 -12.81 -0.71 -1.79
C GLY A 189 -13.38 -0.44 -3.19
N PHE A 190 -12.63 -0.77 -4.25
CA PHE A 190 -13.08 -0.60 -5.62
C PHE A 190 -14.37 -1.39 -5.89
N VAL A 191 -15.41 -0.70 -6.36
CA VAL A 191 -16.51 -1.32 -7.09
C VAL A 191 -15.95 -1.65 -8.46
N LYS A 192 -15.46 -2.87 -8.60
CA LYS A 192 -15.21 -3.62 -9.84
C LYS A 192 -14.68 -2.84 -11.06
N PRO A 193 -13.51 -3.18 -11.64
CA PRO A 193 -12.59 -4.25 -11.24
C PRO A 193 -11.40 -3.73 -10.39
N ASN A 194 -11.08 -4.41 -9.29
CA ASN A 194 -9.75 -4.37 -8.62
C ASN A 194 -8.83 -5.46 -9.22
N ASN A 195 -7.57 -5.58 -8.80
CA ASN A 195 -6.65 -6.60 -9.37
C ASN A 195 -7.14 -8.06 -9.30
N HIS A 196 -7.92 -8.41 -8.29
CA HIS A 196 -8.54 -9.73 -8.17
C HIS A 196 -9.62 -9.96 -9.24
N GLU A 197 -10.44 -8.96 -9.55
CA GLU A 197 -11.50 -9.04 -10.56
C GLU A 197 -11.05 -8.64 -11.97
N SER A 198 -10.01 -7.83 -12.10
CA SER A 198 -9.42 -7.41 -13.38
C SER A 198 -8.70 -8.57 -14.06
N GLY A 199 -8.39 -9.64 -13.31
CA GLY A 199 -7.63 -10.79 -13.77
C GLY A 199 -6.15 -10.48 -13.96
N GLY A 200 -5.60 -9.57 -13.14
CA GLY A 200 -4.22 -9.10 -13.23
C GLY A 200 -3.96 -8.19 -14.43
N GLN A 201 -4.84 -7.23 -14.69
CA GLN A 201 -4.52 -6.13 -15.62
C GLN A 201 -3.42 -5.27 -15.02
N SER A 202 -2.44 -4.87 -15.82
CA SER A 202 -1.37 -4.00 -15.33
C SER A 202 -1.86 -2.57 -15.16
N SER A 203 -1.53 -1.98 -14.03
CA SER A 203 -1.76 -0.58 -13.70
C SER A 203 -0.49 0.27 -13.92
N CYS A 204 -0.61 1.58 -13.75
CA CYS A 204 0.50 2.54 -13.84
C CYS A 204 0.16 3.74 -12.97
N GLU A 205 0.87 3.93 -11.86
CA GLU A 205 0.59 4.99 -10.86
C GLU A 205 1.83 5.84 -10.53
N THR A 206 2.69 6.08 -11.53
CA THR A 206 4.03 6.65 -11.34
C THR A 206 4.00 8.08 -10.78
N ARG A 207 3.04 8.93 -11.16
CA ARG A 207 2.87 10.29 -10.60
C ARG A 207 2.53 10.24 -9.12
N TYR A 208 1.61 9.36 -8.75
CA TYR A 208 1.18 9.20 -7.36
C TYR A 208 2.29 8.60 -6.50
N ILE A 209 3.01 7.61 -7.02
CA ILE A 209 4.18 7.03 -6.35
C ILE A 209 5.23 8.12 -6.09
N ARG A 210 5.58 8.94 -7.10
CA ARG A 210 6.51 10.07 -6.92
C ARG A 210 6.03 11.05 -5.86
N ALA A 211 4.77 11.49 -5.95
CA ALA A 211 4.19 12.46 -5.01
C ALA A 211 4.26 11.97 -3.57
N LEU A 212 4.03 10.68 -3.35
CA LEU A 212 4.11 10.08 -2.04
C LEU A 212 5.56 9.88 -1.56
N VAL A 213 6.48 9.46 -2.42
CA VAL A 213 7.91 9.37 -2.07
C VAL A 213 8.42 10.75 -1.65
N ASP A 214 8.09 11.81 -2.40
CA ASP A 214 8.41 13.19 -2.03
C ASP A 214 7.75 13.58 -0.71
N CYS A 215 6.53 13.14 -0.47
CA CYS A 215 5.86 13.38 0.80
C CYS A 215 6.61 12.72 1.96
N GLY A 216 7.00 11.44 1.84
CA GLY A 216 7.75 10.74 2.87
C GLY A 216 9.10 11.41 3.18
N LEU A 217 9.80 11.87 2.15
CA LEU A 217 11.04 12.65 2.30
C LEU A 217 10.80 13.97 3.04
N ARG A 218 9.76 14.73 2.66
CA ARG A 218 9.41 16.00 3.34
C ARG A 218 9.00 15.80 4.80
N LEU A 219 8.33 14.69 5.12
CA LEU A 219 7.99 14.33 6.49
C LEU A 219 9.22 13.94 7.31
N GLY A 220 10.33 13.57 6.66
CA GLY A 220 11.54 13.10 7.32
C GLY A 220 11.48 11.62 7.71
N LEU A 221 10.74 10.79 6.96
CA LEU A 221 10.74 9.33 7.13
C LEU A 221 12.07 8.73 6.68
N ASP A 222 12.47 7.61 7.28
CA ASP A 222 13.70 6.86 6.92
C ASP A 222 13.51 6.03 5.64
N GLY A 223 12.26 5.73 5.27
CA GLY A 223 11.94 4.98 4.07
C GLY A 223 10.45 4.67 3.93
N LEU A 224 10.11 4.01 2.83
CA LEU A 224 8.76 3.52 2.56
C LEU A 224 8.78 2.00 2.35
N VAL A 225 7.74 1.32 2.80
CA VAL A 225 7.54 -0.13 2.62
C VAL A 225 6.21 -0.35 1.92
N ALA A 226 6.20 -1.08 0.82
CA ALA A 226 4.98 -1.46 0.12
C ALA A 226 4.91 -2.99 0.03
N ASN A 227 3.70 -3.53 -0.05
CA ASN A 227 3.54 -4.92 -0.46
C ASN A 227 3.39 -4.99 -1.98
N ALA A 228 3.60 -6.19 -2.52
CA ALA A 228 3.50 -6.49 -3.93
C ALA A 228 2.93 -7.90 -4.11
N ILE A 229 1.62 -8.06 -3.88
CA ILE A 229 0.93 -9.34 -4.01
C ILE A 229 0.78 -9.70 -5.49
N PHE A 230 0.31 -8.76 -6.32
CA PHE A 230 0.14 -8.97 -7.76
C PHE A 230 1.38 -8.58 -8.57
N ARG A 231 2.54 -9.10 -8.17
CA ARG A 231 3.86 -8.66 -8.65
C ARG A 231 4.02 -8.59 -10.17
N GLU A 232 3.50 -9.56 -10.93
CA GLU A 232 3.60 -9.54 -12.39
C GLU A 232 2.75 -8.42 -13.00
N ALA A 233 1.51 -8.24 -12.52
CA ALA A 233 0.62 -7.18 -12.98
C ALA A 233 1.16 -5.78 -12.61
N GLU A 234 1.73 -5.65 -11.42
CA GLU A 234 2.21 -4.39 -10.83
C GLU A 234 3.72 -4.13 -11.05
N SER A 235 4.34 -4.86 -11.98
CA SER A 235 5.77 -4.79 -12.25
C SER A 235 6.30 -3.37 -12.50
N LEU A 236 5.55 -2.52 -13.21
CA LEU A 236 5.89 -1.11 -13.42
C LEU A 236 5.83 -0.29 -12.13
N ASN A 237 4.79 -0.47 -11.30
CA ASN A 237 4.66 0.25 -10.03
C ASN A 237 5.75 -0.17 -9.04
N ILE A 238 6.10 -1.45 -8.99
CA ILE A 238 7.20 -1.96 -8.16
C ILE A 238 8.54 -1.38 -8.62
N TYR A 239 8.79 -1.37 -9.93
CA TYR A 239 9.97 -0.72 -10.50
C TYR A 239 9.98 0.78 -10.17
N ALA A 240 8.84 1.46 -10.34
CA ALA A 240 8.70 2.88 -10.07
C ALA A 240 9.02 3.22 -8.62
N PHE A 241 8.42 2.49 -7.68
CA PHE A 241 8.64 2.64 -6.25
C PHE A 241 10.11 2.47 -5.87
N GLY A 242 10.75 1.41 -6.36
CA GLY A 242 12.17 1.15 -6.09
C GLY A 242 13.12 2.23 -6.63
N GLN A 243 12.88 2.72 -7.85
CA GLN A 243 13.74 3.72 -8.47
C GLN A 243 13.51 5.13 -7.91
N MET A 244 12.26 5.53 -7.72
CA MET A 244 11.91 6.87 -7.22
C MET A 244 12.34 7.08 -5.77
N CYS A 245 12.34 6.02 -4.94
CA CYS A 245 12.92 6.05 -3.61
C CYS A 245 14.45 6.29 -3.61
N ARG A 246 15.14 6.00 -4.72
CA ARG A 246 16.60 6.14 -4.85
C ARG A 246 17.03 7.39 -5.61
N SER A 247 16.11 8.06 -6.30
CA SER A 247 16.42 9.20 -7.16
C SER A 247 15.34 10.27 -7.09
N ALA A 248 15.63 11.37 -6.40
CA ALA A 248 14.77 12.54 -6.32
C ALA A 248 14.56 13.22 -7.69
N GLU A 249 15.55 13.15 -8.59
CA GLU A 249 15.52 13.75 -9.93
C GLU A 249 14.75 12.95 -10.98
N LEU A 250 14.27 11.75 -10.62
CA LEU A 250 13.59 10.87 -11.56
C LEU A 250 12.12 11.26 -11.66
N THR A 251 11.76 11.89 -12.78
CA THR A 251 10.36 12.26 -13.06
C THR A 251 9.54 11.03 -13.48
N PRO A 252 8.20 11.04 -13.28
CA PRO A 252 7.31 9.99 -13.76
C PRO A 252 7.45 9.71 -15.27
N GLU A 253 7.58 10.75 -16.10
CA GLU A 253 7.77 10.60 -17.54
C GLU A 253 9.06 9.87 -17.90
N ARG A 254 10.18 10.26 -17.27
CA ARG A 254 11.48 9.63 -17.50
C ARG A 254 11.47 8.18 -17.05
N LEU A 255 10.80 7.89 -15.93
CA LEU A 255 10.66 6.53 -15.43
C LEU A 255 9.84 5.65 -16.37
N ILE A 256 8.70 6.15 -16.85
CA ILE A 256 7.86 5.44 -17.83
C ILE A 256 8.66 5.17 -19.11
N ASP A 257 9.41 6.14 -19.63
CA ASP A 257 10.20 5.95 -20.85
C ASP A 257 11.34 4.93 -20.65
N GLN A 258 11.98 4.93 -19.47
CA GLN A 258 12.98 3.92 -19.10
C GLN A 258 12.36 2.52 -19.05
N TYR A 259 11.24 2.36 -18.34
CA TYR A 259 10.58 1.06 -18.22
C TYR A 259 10.05 0.56 -19.56
N ALA A 260 9.46 1.44 -20.37
CA ALA A 260 9.07 1.15 -21.75
C ALA A 260 10.26 0.62 -22.56
N GLY A 261 11.46 1.15 -22.33
CA GLY A 261 12.70 0.69 -22.94
C GLY A 261 13.11 -0.73 -22.53
N PHE A 262 12.65 -1.27 -21.40
CA PHE A 262 12.91 -2.67 -21.06
C PHE A 262 11.92 -3.63 -21.73
N VAL A 263 10.71 -3.15 -22.02
CA VAL A 263 9.62 -3.96 -22.58
C VAL A 263 9.60 -3.92 -24.11
N ALA A 264 9.79 -2.74 -24.71
CA ALA A 264 9.71 -2.54 -26.15
C ALA A 264 11.09 -2.46 -26.82
N ASP A 265 11.13 -2.76 -28.12
CA ASP A 265 12.31 -2.51 -28.94
C ASP A 265 12.58 -1.00 -29.10
N GLU A 266 13.77 -0.66 -29.58
CA GLU A 266 14.21 0.73 -29.72
C GLU A 266 13.31 1.55 -30.65
N LYS A 267 12.68 0.91 -31.65
CA LYS A 267 11.82 1.57 -32.63
C LYS A 267 10.45 1.92 -32.07
N THR A 268 9.99 1.19 -31.04
CA THR A 268 8.63 1.31 -30.50
C THR A 268 8.56 1.73 -29.04
N THR A 269 9.71 1.96 -28.38
CA THR A 269 9.77 2.40 -26.98
C THR A 269 8.95 3.69 -26.71
N GLY A 270 9.09 4.71 -27.56
CA GLY A 270 8.34 5.96 -27.42
C GLY A 270 6.84 5.82 -27.74
N VAL A 271 6.45 4.74 -28.42
CA VAL A 271 5.02 4.39 -28.60
C VAL A 271 4.47 3.81 -27.31
N LEU A 272 5.18 2.85 -26.71
CA LEU A 272 4.78 2.24 -25.45
C LEU A 272 4.74 3.27 -24.30
N GLY A 273 5.73 4.16 -24.21
CA GLY A 273 5.75 5.22 -23.20
C GLY A 273 4.51 6.13 -23.26
N ARG A 274 3.98 6.43 -24.46
CA ARG A 274 2.73 7.18 -24.62
C ARG A 274 1.50 6.40 -24.19
N VAL A 275 1.47 5.09 -24.51
CA VAL A 275 0.40 4.19 -24.08
C VAL A 275 0.35 4.07 -22.55
N LEU A 276 1.49 3.93 -21.89
CA LEU A 276 1.57 3.83 -20.43
C LEU A 276 1.07 5.11 -19.74
N ARG A 277 1.49 6.29 -20.22
CA ARG A 277 0.96 7.57 -19.74
C ARG A 277 -0.55 7.70 -19.93
N TYR A 278 -1.08 7.23 -21.06
CA TYR A 278 -2.52 7.19 -21.29
C TYR A 278 -3.22 6.27 -20.27
N ILE A 279 -2.68 5.07 -20.02
CA ILE A 279 -3.22 4.16 -19.00
C ILE A 279 -3.24 4.82 -17.62
N GLU A 280 -2.19 5.53 -17.24
CA GLU A 280 -2.13 6.24 -15.95
C GLU A 280 -3.13 7.40 -15.83
N ASN A 281 -3.33 8.19 -16.89
CA ASN A 281 -4.38 9.23 -16.90
C ASN A 281 -5.79 8.65 -16.74
N HIS A 282 -5.97 7.37 -17.05
CA HIS A 282 -7.23 6.62 -16.94
C HIS A 282 -7.12 5.47 -15.94
N SER A 283 -6.24 5.61 -14.94
CA SER A 283 -6.06 4.59 -13.93
C SER A 283 -7.25 4.51 -12.97
N ASN A 284 -7.41 3.35 -12.32
CA ASN A 284 -8.44 3.18 -11.30
C ASN A 284 -8.17 4.10 -10.10
N TRP A 285 -6.89 4.30 -9.77
CA TRP A 285 -6.48 5.22 -8.73
C TRP A 285 -6.87 6.68 -9.05
N GLN A 286 -6.49 7.18 -10.23
CA GLN A 286 -6.86 8.53 -10.69
C GLN A 286 -8.38 8.72 -10.70
N SER A 287 -9.13 7.71 -11.15
CA SER A 287 -10.58 7.78 -11.33
C SER A 287 -11.35 7.73 -10.01
N SER A 288 -10.82 7.03 -9.02
CA SER A 288 -11.43 6.84 -7.69
C SER A 288 -11.22 8.01 -6.74
N LEU A 289 -10.18 8.82 -6.97
CA LEU A 289 -9.91 10.02 -6.18
C LEU A 289 -10.96 11.12 -6.42
N PRO A 290 -11.40 11.85 -5.38
CA PRO A 290 -12.12 13.12 -5.56
C PRO A 290 -11.28 14.11 -6.39
N VAL A 291 -11.95 14.96 -7.16
CA VAL A 291 -11.31 15.82 -8.18
C VAL A 291 -10.22 16.70 -7.58
N GLU A 292 -10.43 17.22 -6.38
CA GLU A 292 -9.50 18.08 -5.65
C GLU A 292 -8.20 17.39 -5.20
N TYR A 293 -8.16 16.06 -5.17
CA TYR A 293 -6.97 15.27 -4.82
C TYR A 293 -6.28 14.63 -6.01
N ARG A 294 -6.83 14.79 -7.22
CA ARG A 294 -6.23 14.23 -8.44
C ARG A 294 -4.97 15.00 -8.82
N LEU A 295 -3.92 14.27 -9.16
CA LEU A 295 -2.74 14.86 -9.79
C LEU A 295 -3.05 15.23 -11.24
N ARG A 296 -2.40 16.29 -11.73
CA ARG A 296 -2.51 16.74 -13.12
C ARG A 296 -2.11 15.62 -14.06
N ASP A 297 -2.97 15.35 -15.03
CA ASP A 297 -2.75 14.35 -16.08
C ASP A 297 -1.44 14.61 -16.83
N PHE A 298 -0.80 13.54 -17.31
CA PHE A 298 0.28 13.65 -18.28
C PHE A 298 -0.19 14.42 -19.50
N ASP A 299 0.68 15.31 -19.99
CA ASP A 299 0.44 16.00 -21.23
C ASP A 299 0.56 15.02 -22.40
N LEU A 300 -0.61 14.68 -22.96
CA LEU A 300 -0.75 13.83 -24.13
C LEU A 300 -1.50 14.65 -25.18
N PRO A 301 -1.18 14.49 -26.47
CA PRO A 301 -1.93 15.17 -27.52
C PRO A 301 -3.43 14.95 -27.30
N HIS A 302 -4.22 16.04 -27.27
CA HIS A 302 -5.65 16.04 -26.90
C HIS A 302 -6.53 15.01 -27.65
N ALA A 303 -6.02 14.39 -28.71
CA ALA A 303 -6.69 13.38 -29.52
C ALA A 303 -6.40 11.91 -29.12
N LEU A 304 -5.63 11.64 -28.06
CA LEU A 304 -5.31 10.27 -27.66
C LEU A 304 -6.51 9.63 -26.94
N SER A 305 -7.30 8.84 -27.68
CA SER A 305 -8.41 8.04 -27.14
C SER A 305 -7.98 6.60 -26.82
N ALA A 306 -8.81 5.85 -26.09
CA ALA A 306 -8.55 4.44 -25.78
C ALA A 306 -8.37 3.60 -27.05
N ARG A 307 -9.12 3.92 -28.11
CA ARG A 307 -8.98 3.26 -29.41
C ARG A 307 -7.63 3.55 -30.05
N VAL A 308 -7.20 4.81 -30.04
CA VAL A 308 -5.87 5.19 -30.56
C VAL A 308 -4.77 4.54 -29.74
N ALA A 309 -4.90 4.49 -28.41
CA ALA A 309 -3.94 3.80 -27.55
C ALA A 309 -3.85 2.29 -27.85
N LEU A 310 -4.97 1.61 -28.11
CA LEU A 310 -4.99 0.22 -28.57
C LEU A 310 -4.28 0.03 -29.91
N ASP A 311 -4.58 0.89 -30.89
CA ASP A 311 -3.95 0.84 -32.21
C ASP A 311 -2.44 1.15 -32.17
N LEU A 312 -2.00 1.96 -31.20
CA LEU A 312 -0.59 2.21 -30.91
C LEU A 312 0.07 1.01 -30.23
N LEU A 313 -0.57 0.43 -29.21
CA LEU A 313 -0.06 -0.74 -28.50
C LEU A 313 0.15 -1.93 -29.44
N ALA A 314 -0.75 -2.14 -30.41
CA ALA A 314 -0.63 -3.19 -31.42
C ALA A 314 0.62 -3.06 -32.32
N ARG A 315 1.24 -1.88 -32.38
CA ARG A 315 2.48 -1.63 -33.15
C ARG A 315 3.74 -1.87 -32.31
N VAL A 316 3.61 -1.99 -30.99
CA VAL A 316 4.74 -2.17 -30.08
C VAL A 316 5.34 -3.55 -30.31
N ARG A 317 6.65 -3.58 -30.53
CA ARG A 317 7.40 -4.83 -30.70
C ARG A 317 8.05 -5.19 -29.38
N PRO A 318 7.75 -6.37 -28.79
CA PRO A 318 8.36 -6.78 -27.54
C PRO A 318 9.87 -6.95 -27.72
N ARG A 319 10.63 -6.49 -26.75
CA ARG A 319 12.08 -6.70 -26.69
C ARG A 319 12.38 -8.18 -26.45
N VAL A 320 13.27 -8.75 -27.25
CA VAL A 320 13.64 -10.18 -27.11
C VAL A 320 14.54 -10.40 -25.89
N GLN A 321 15.44 -9.45 -25.60
CA GLN A 321 16.37 -9.48 -24.47
C GLN A 321 16.30 -8.16 -23.69
N PRO A 322 15.45 -8.09 -22.66
CA PRO A 322 15.41 -6.94 -21.75
C PRO A 322 16.75 -6.70 -21.06
N ALA A 323 17.08 -5.43 -20.79
CA ALA A 323 18.33 -5.05 -20.12
C ALA A 323 18.33 -5.38 -18.61
N ILE A 324 17.17 -5.71 -18.05
CA ILE A 324 16.98 -6.15 -16.67
C ILE A 324 16.09 -7.40 -16.65
N PRO A 325 16.18 -8.26 -15.63
CA PRO A 325 15.18 -9.31 -15.45
C PRO A 325 13.80 -8.69 -15.21
N LEU A 326 12.82 -9.09 -16.04
CA LEU A 326 11.41 -8.74 -15.84
C LEU A 326 10.69 -9.90 -15.16
N LEU A 327 9.63 -9.59 -14.41
CA LEU A 327 8.83 -10.60 -13.71
C LEU A 327 8.02 -11.49 -14.66
N GLU A 328 7.81 -11.03 -15.90
CA GLU A 328 7.23 -11.80 -16.99
C GLU A 328 7.81 -11.37 -18.35
N PRO A 329 7.72 -12.20 -19.40
CA PRO A 329 8.16 -11.83 -20.74
C PRO A 329 7.44 -10.57 -21.27
N PRO A 330 8.12 -9.67 -22.00
CA PRO A 330 7.52 -8.44 -22.50
C PRO A 330 6.21 -8.63 -23.28
N ALA A 331 6.10 -9.69 -24.09
CA ALA A 331 4.89 -9.99 -24.84
C ALA A 331 3.67 -10.28 -23.94
N ILE A 332 3.88 -10.91 -22.78
CA ILE A 332 2.80 -11.17 -21.80
C ILE A 332 2.35 -9.86 -21.16
N TYR A 333 3.31 -9.02 -20.76
CA TYR A 333 3.02 -7.69 -20.19
C TYR A 333 2.24 -6.81 -21.16
N LEU A 334 2.64 -6.74 -22.44
CA LEU A 334 1.88 -6.04 -23.48
C LEU A 334 0.44 -6.58 -23.62
N GLY A 335 0.25 -7.89 -23.45
CA GLY A 335 -1.08 -8.51 -23.39
C GLY A 335 -1.94 -8.02 -22.22
N ARG A 336 -1.35 -7.79 -21.04
CA ARG A 336 -2.05 -7.19 -19.88
C ARG A 336 -2.43 -5.74 -20.14
N LEU A 337 -1.52 -4.96 -20.71
CA LEU A 337 -1.81 -3.56 -21.10
C LEU A 337 -2.96 -3.50 -22.12
N LYS A 338 -3.03 -4.45 -23.07
CA LYS A 338 -4.14 -4.53 -24.02
C LYS A 338 -5.47 -4.74 -23.29
N LYS A 339 -5.55 -5.70 -22.36
CA LYS A 339 -6.74 -5.94 -21.55
C LYS A 339 -7.14 -4.70 -20.74
N ARG A 340 -6.15 -3.98 -20.18
CA ARG A 340 -6.38 -2.72 -19.45
C ARG A 340 -6.99 -1.65 -20.35
N LEU A 341 -6.46 -1.45 -21.55
CA LEU A 341 -7.00 -0.51 -22.51
C LEU A 341 -8.40 -0.90 -23.01
N GLU A 342 -8.67 -2.19 -23.20
CA GLU A 342 -10.01 -2.70 -23.53
C GLU A 342 -11.01 -2.45 -22.40
N ALA A 343 -10.58 -2.56 -21.14
CA ALA A 343 -11.40 -2.20 -19.99
C ALA A 343 -11.70 -0.69 -19.95
N ILE A 344 -10.68 0.15 -20.14
CA ILE A 344 -10.81 1.62 -20.26
C ILE A 344 -11.77 1.99 -21.39
N ALA A 345 -11.62 1.39 -22.58
CA ALA A 345 -12.47 1.66 -23.73
C ALA A 345 -13.95 1.27 -23.50
N ALA A 346 -14.19 0.25 -22.68
CA ALA A 346 -15.52 -0.19 -22.29
C ALA A 346 -16.09 0.61 -21.09
N GLY A 347 -15.39 1.62 -20.57
CA GLY A 347 -15.77 2.35 -19.37
C GLY A 347 -15.69 1.52 -18.08
N ARG A 348 -15.01 0.38 -18.10
CA ARG A 348 -14.81 -0.52 -16.95
C ARG A 348 -13.58 -0.10 -16.16
N ILE A 349 -13.59 1.14 -15.68
CA ILE A 349 -12.55 1.73 -14.84
C ILE A 349 -13.11 1.75 -13.41
N GLY A 350 -12.35 1.23 -12.46
CA GLY A 350 -12.74 1.14 -11.05
C GLY A 350 -13.01 2.50 -10.42
N GLY A 351 -13.82 2.49 -9.37
CA GLY A 351 -14.13 3.64 -8.51
C GLY A 351 -14.50 3.14 -7.11
N THR A 352 -14.45 4.01 -6.10
CA THR A 352 -14.87 3.65 -4.75
C THR A 352 -16.40 3.61 -4.66
N SER A 353 -16.97 2.63 -3.95
CA SER A 353 -18.43 2.58 -3.71
C SER A 353 -18.89 3.85 -3.01
N GLY A 354 -20.01 4.40 -3.49
CA GLY A 354 -20.80 5.45 -2.83
C GLY A 354 -21.03 5.21 -1.34
#